data_AF-A0A7J8HNI8-F1
#
_entry.id   AF-A0A7J8HNI8-F1
#
_cell.length_a   1.000
_cell.length_b   1.000
_cell.length_c   1.000
_cell.angle_alpha   90.00
_cell.angle_beta   90.00
_cell.angle_gamma   90.00
#
_symmetry.space_group_name_H-M   'P 1'
#
loop_
_entity.id
_entity.type
_entity.pdbx_description
1 polymer ?
#
loop_
_entity_poly.entity_id
_entity_poly.type
_entity_poly.pdbx_seq_one_letter_code
_entity_poly.pdbx_strand_id
1 'polypeptide(L)'
;MSDWSVSFTSLYNLLKTKLCPYFYVCTYQFTVLFRAAGLAGNDVITALMSPTTRGIREAMKNEGIEFSLPLIKENGHEKKKTPGTSLGHGEEQAISDEDEEESLSWLKEMGVQDKIKKPDILSIKLHKEKNEVQVDHRPESVVLVKGTNTFTLLNFLINCKSLIATSGPQAGLPPTLLSPIAFRGATMQMLKARSINVKTQALSGYKDQFSLEITGPIMPHSLHSITMLLKSSQSGSFSAGLYTHEPTVVFNICPSVDKVLNKENIREELANCGLHPKTLDQLSQIPILGKSSLRNVEMSDYIYNWRS
;
A
#
# COMPACT_ATOMS: atom_id res chain seq x y z
N MET A 1 3.15 22.44 -13.21
CA MET A 1 3.00 20.99 -13.45
C MET A 1 4.21 20.39 -14.15
N SER A 2 4.80 21.02 -15.17
CA SER A 2 5.98 20.50 -15.89
C SER A 2 7.11 20.01 -14.98
N ASP A 3 7.52 20.82 -14.00
CA ASP A 3 8.64 20.46 -13.10
C ASP A 3 8.30 19.31 -12.16
N TRP A 4 7.04 19.26 -11.70
CA TRP A 4 6.54 18.15 -10.90
C TRP A 4 6.51 16.86 -11.71
N SER A 5 6.02 16.89 -12.96
CA SER A 5 6.03 15.73 -13.85
C SER A 5 7.46 15.22 -14.08
N VAL A 6 8.41 16.12 -14.31
CA VAL A 6 9.84 15.77 -14.45
C VAL A 6 10.39 15.12 -13.17
N SER A 7 10.03 15.66 -12.00
CA SER A 7 10.45 15.12 -10.70
C SER A 7 9.85 13.73 -10.44
N PHE A 8 8.57 13.55 -10.78
CA PHE A 8 7.85 12.29 -10.62
C PHE A 8 8.39 11.21 -11.58
N THR A 9 8.62 11.56 -12.86
CA THR A 9 9.28 10.67 -13.83
C THR A 9 10.69 10.32 -13.38
N SER A 10 11.46 11.27 -12.82
CA SER A 10 12.78 11.00 -12.25
C SER A 10 12.70 9.95 -11.13
N LEU A 11 11.74 10.07 -10.21
CA LEU A 11 11.53 9.09 -9.13
C LEU A 11 11.16 7.70 -9.67
N TYR A 12 10.24 7.65 -10.64
CA TYR A 12 9.85 6.39 -11.24
C TYR A 12 11.03 5.70 -11.94
N ASN A 13 11.91 6.47 -12.60
CA ASN A 13 13.13 5.92 -13.20
C ASN A 13 14.08 5.36 -12.14
N LEU A 14 14.29 6.07 -11.02
CA LEU A 14 15.09 5.57 -9.90
C LEU A 14 14.52 4.29 -9.29
N LEU A 15 13.18 4.19 -9.21
CA LEU A 15 12.48 2.99 -8.76
C LEU A 15 12.72 1.82 -9.73
N LYS A 16 12.62 2.07 -11.04
CA LYS A 16 12.84 1.09 -12.10
C LYS A 16 14.29 0.59 -12.12
N THR A 17 15.25 1.46 -11.85
CA THR A 17 16.68 1.11 -11.76
C THR A 17 17.09 0.62 -10.37
N LYS A 18 16.15 0.37 -9.45
CA LYS A 18 16.41 -0.13 -8.08
C LYS A 18 17.32 0.77 -7.23
N LEU A 19 17.43 2.05 -7.60
CA LEU A 19 18.15 3.08 -6.84
C LEU A 19 17.25 3.78 -5.81
N CYS A 20 15.94 3.66 -5.95
CA CYS A 20 14.96 4.08 -4.96
C CYS A 20 14.13 2.86 -4.56
N PRO A 21 14.10 2.47 -3.27
CA PRO A 21 13.35 1.31 -2.84
C PRO A 21 11.84 1.58 -2.92
N TYR A 22 11.39 2.74 -2.47
CA TYR A 22 9.98 3.12 -2.51
C TYR A 22 9.85 4.64 -2.49
N PHE A 23 8.71 5.17 -2.92
CA PHE A 23 8.38 6.59 -2.71
C PHE A 23 6.87 6.76 -2.61
N TYR A 24 6.44 7.90 -2.07
CA TYR A 24 5.04 8.26 -1.91
C TYR A 24 4.68 9.47 -2.77
N VAL A 25 3.45 9.45 -3.30
CA VAL A 25 2.78 10.59 -3.90
C VAL A 25 1.61 10.94 -2.98
N CYS A 26 1.72 12.05 -2.27
CA CYS A 26 0.72 12.51 -1.31
C CYS A 26 -0.12 13.62 -1.93
N THR A 27 -1.38 13.32 -2.21
CA THR A 27 -2.36 14.27 -2.72
C THR A 27 -3.31 14.69 -1.59
N TYR A 28 -4.21 15.63 -1.86
CA TYR A 28 -5.24 16.02 -0.89
C TYR A 28 -6.35 14.98 -0.71
N GLN A 29 -6.53 14.06 -1.67
CA GLN A 29 -7.61 13.05 -1.66
C GLN A 29 -7.12 11.65 -1.33
N PHE A 30 -5.92 11.31 -1.80
CA PHE A 30 -5.35 9.97 -1.73
C PHE A 30 -3.82 9.98 -1.67
N THR A 31 -3.25 8.87 -1.24
CA THR A 31 -1.82 8.63 -1.27
C THR A 31 -1.52 7.44 -2.17
N VAL A 32 -0.42 7.52 -2.92
CA VAL A 32 0.10 6.41 -3.71
C VAL A 32 1.47 6.01 -3.16
N LEU A 33 1.66 4.72 -2.85
CA LEU A 33 2.95 4.14 -2.49
C LEU A 33 3.47 3.31 -3.67
N PHE A 34 4.56 3.76 -4.28
CA PHE A 34 5.31 2.99 -5.26
C PHE A 34 6.44 2.21 -4.58
N ARG A 35 6.60 0.93 -4.92
CA ARG A 35 7.63 0.04 -4.38
C ARG A 35 8.39 -0.63 -5.53
N ALA A 36 9.71 -0.67 -5.41
CA ALA A 36 10.57 -1.35 -6.35
C ALA A 36 10.33 -2.87 -6.27
N ALA A 37 10.68 -3.55 -7.36
CA ALA A 37 10.75 -5.00 -7.38
C ALA A 37 11.69 -5.51 -6.28
N GLY A 38 11.27 -6.55 -5.56
CA GLY A 38 11.97 -7.16 -4.44
C GLY A 38 11.47 -6.70 -3.06
N LEU A 39 10.67 -5.64 -2.97
CA LEU A 39 10.11 -5.17 -1.70
C LEU A 39 8.77 -5.80 -1.36
N ALA A 40 8.50 -5.91 -0.05
CA ALA A 40 7.27 -6.48 0.50
C ALA A 40 6.88 -7.83 -0.16
N GLY A 41 7.89 -8.64 -0.52
CA GLY A 41 7.69 -9.94 -1.16
C GLY A 41 7.17 -9.93 -2.61
N ASN A 42 7.23 -8.81 -3.34
CA ASN A 42 6.83 -8.76 -4.76
C ASN A 42 8.05 -8.78 -5.69
N ASP A 43 7.95 -9.45 -6.84
CA ASP A 43 9.01 -9.58 -7.86
C ASP A 43 8.96 -8.48 -8.92
N VAL A 44 7.86 -7.72 -8.95
CA VAL A 44 7.62 -6.60 -9.86
C VAL A 44 7.42 -5.30 -9.08
N ILE A 45 7.55 -4.18 -9.80
CA ILE A 45 7.17 -2.87 -9.27
C ILE A 45 5.68 -2.90 -8.91
N THR A 46 5.33 -2.40 -7.73
CA THR A 46 3.94 -2.28 -7.29
C THR A 46 3.60 -0.84 -6.92
N ALA A 47 2.36 -0.45 -7.16
CA ALA A 47 1.80 0.81 -6.69
C ALA A 47 0.51 0.54 -5.92
N LEU A 48 0.46 0.95 -4.66
CA LEU A 48 -0.76 0.94 -3.84
C LEU A 48 -1.35 2.34 -3.79
N MET A 49 -2.64 2.48 -4.08
CA MET A 49 -3.33 3.77 -4.01
C MET A 49 -4.51 3.68 -3.05
N SER A 50 -4.60 4.61 -2.09
CA SER A 50 -5.69 4.66 -1.12
C SER A 50 -5.86 6.04 -0.46
N PRO A 51 -7.10 6.41 -0.07
CA PRO A 51 -8.35 5.79 -0.51
C PRO A 51 -8.62 6.04 -2.00
N THR A 52 -9.47 5.23 -2.62
CA THR A 52 -9.94 5.47 -3.99
C THR A 52 -11.46 5.65 -4.02
N THR A 53 -11.94 6.22 -5.13
CA THR A 53 -13.37 6.36 -5.41
C THR A 53 -13.71 5.60 -6.68
N ARG A 54 -15.00 5.33 -6.89
CA ARG A 54 -15.49 4.73 -8.13
C ARG A 54 -15.04 5.51 -9.36
N GLY A 55 -15.14 6.84 -9.32
CA GLY A 55 -14.73 7.69 -10.44
C GLY A 55 -13.24 7.57 -10.78
N ILE A 56 -12.36 7.47 -9.78
CA ILE A 56 -10.93 7.22 -10.02
C ILE A 56 -10.73 5.82 -10.61
N ARG A 57 -11.40 4.81 -10.06
CA ARG A 57 -11.30 3.42 -10.54
C ARG A 57 -11.80 3.26 -11.98
N GLU A 58 -12.90 3.91 -12.34
CA GLU A 58 -13.43 3.93 -13.71
C GLU A 58 -12.48 4.67 -14.66
N ALA A 59 -11.95 5.83 -14.25
CA ALA A 59 -10.98 6.57 -15.05
C ALA A 59 -9.71 5.75 -15.30
N MET A 60 -9.22 5.00 -14.29
CA MET A 60 -8.10 4.08 -14.46
C MET A 60 -8.40 2.97 -15.46
N LYS A 61 -9.59 2.36 -15.40
CA LYS A 61 -10.01 1.32 -16.36
C LYS A 61 -10.09 1.88 -17.80
N ASN A 62 -10.61 3.09 -17.96
CA ASN A 62 -10.73 3.74 -19.26
C ASN A 62 -9.36 4.05 -19.90
N GLU A 63 -8.35 4.29 -19.07
CA GLU A 63 -6.95 4.48 -19.48
C GLU A 63 -6.18 3.15 -19.64
N GLY A 64 -6.90 2.02 -19.56
CA GLY A 64 -6.32 0.68 -19.73
C GLY A 64 -5.44 0.22 -18.55
N ILE A 65 -5.61 0.81 -17.37
CA ILE A 65 -4.85 0.40 -16.18
C ILE A 65 -5.54 -0.78 -15.51
N GLU A 66 -4.90 -1.94 -15.56
CA GLU A 66 -5.34 -3.11 -14.79
C GLU A 66 -4.91 -2.99 -13.32
N PHE A 67 -5.85 -3.31 -12.43
CA PHE A 67 -5.62 -3.26 -10.99
C PHE A 67 -6.47 -4.28 -10.24
N SER A 68 -6.06 -4.62 -9.03
CA SER A 68 -6.83 -5.44 -8.09
C SER A 68 -7.20 -4.69 -6.82
N LEU A 69 -8.24 -5.17 -6.14
CA LEU A 69 -8.74 -4.63 -4.87
C LEU A 69 -8.44 -5.64 -3.75
N PRO A 70 -7.22 -5.68 -3.21
CA PRO A 70 -6.73 -6.78 -2.36
C PRO A 70 -7.48 -6.96 -1.04
N LEU A 71 -8.25 -5.97 -0.59
CA LEU A 71 -9.03 -6.04 0.65
C LEU A 71 -10.48 -6.45 0.44
N ILE A 72 -10.94 -6.48 -0.81
CA ILE A 72 -12.27 -6.97 -1.17
C ILE A 72 -12.09 -8.43 -1.57
N LYS A 73 -12.68 -9.33 -0.79
CA LYS A 73 -12.75 -10.73 -1.19
C LYS A 73 -13.66 -10.80 -2.41
N GLU A 74 -13.11 -11.10 -3.58
CA GLU A 74 -13.90 -11.71 -4.63
C GLU A 74 -14.36 -13.07 -4.08
N ASN A 75 -15.65 -13.20 -3.76
CA ASN A 75 -16.21 -14.52 -3.57
C ASN A 75 -16.16 -15.21 -4.94
N GLY A 76 -15.12 -16.02 -5.19
CA GLY A 76 -14.98 -16.72 -6.47
C GLY A 76 -13.82 -17.70 -6.55
N HIS A 77 -14.16 -19.00 -6.48
CA HIS A 77 -13.51 -20.12 -7.17
C HIS A 77 -12.02 -20.41 -6.88
N GLU A 78 -11.73 -20.99 -5.72
CA GLU A 78 -10.65 -21.98 -5.64
C GLU A 78 -11.05 -23.22 -6.46
N LYS A 79 -10.81 -23.21 -7.77
CA LYS A 79 -10.82 -24.44 -8.58
C LYS A 79 -9.67 -25.33 -8.10
N LYS A 80 -9.96 -26.23 -7.16
CA LYS A 80 -9.15 -27.42 -6.89
C LYS A 80 -8.96 -28.16 -8.21
N LYS A 81 -7.75 -28.11 -8.77
CA LYS A 81 -7.35 -28.97 -9.89
C LYS A 81 -7.14 -30.39 -9.36
N THR A 82 -8.07 -31.29 -9.66
CA THR A 82 -7.79 -32.73 -9.80
C THR A 82 -7.46 -33.03 -11.27
N PRO A 83 -6.48 -33.89 -11.57
CA PRO A 83 -6.06 -34.15 -12.94
C PRO A 83 -6.88 -35.30 -13.55
N GLY A 84 -7.32 -35.16 -14.80
CA GLY A 84 -7.90 -36.29 -15.54
C GLY A 84 -8.56 -35.95 -16.88
N THR A 85 -7.82 -36.23 -17.96
CA THR A 85 -8.31 -36.93 -19.17
C THR A 85 -9.08 -36.16 -20.27
N SER A 86 -8.28 -35.63 -21.22
CA SER A 86 -8.33 -35.74 -22.71
C SER A 86 -9.56 -35.36 -23.59
N LEU A 87 -9.20 -34.72 -24.72
CA LEU A 87 -9.87 -34.57 -26.05
C LEU A 87 -11.04 -33.55 -26.09
N GLY A 88 -11.20 -32.61 -27.03
CA GLY A 88 -10.54 -32.22 -28.28
C GLY A 88 -11.58 -31.43 -29.15
N HIS A 89 -11.13 -30.44 -29.96
CA HIS A 89 -11.91 -29.57 -30.89
C HIS A 89 -12.88 -28.58 -30.22
N GLY A 90 -13.12 -27.33 -30.64
CA GLY A 90 -12.83 -26.54 -31.84
C GLY A 90 -14.04 -25.61 -32.07
N GLU A 91 -13.79 -24.32 -32.36
CA GLU A 91 -14.74 -23.27 -32.84
C GLU A 91 -15.38 -22.29 -31.85
N GLU A 92 -15.61 -21.09 -32.40
CA GLU A 92 -15.87 -19.79 -31.80
C GLU A 92 -17.32 -19.59 -31.31
N GLN A 93 -17.48 -18.53 -30.50
CA GLN A 93 -18.69 -17.74 -30.20
C GLN A 93 -19.38 -17.92 -28.84
N ALA A 94 -19.89 -16.77 -28.41
CA ALA A 94 -20.92 -16.50 -27.41
C ALA A 94 -20.47 -16.47 -25.95
N ILE A 95 -20.53 -15.26 -25.41
CA ILE A 95 -20.65 -14.95 -23.99
C ILE A 95 -21.83 -15.79 -23.46
N SER A 96 -21.53 -16.84 -22.71
CA SER A 96 -22.54 -17.73 -22.13
C SER A 96 -22.85 -17.31 -20.69
N ASP A 97 -24.12 -16.97 -20.47
CA ASP A 97 -24.78 -16.71 -19.19
C ASP A 97 -24.84 -17.97 -18.29
N GLU A 98 -23.70 -18.47 -17.80
CA GLU A 98 -23.65 -19.62 -16.88
C GLU A 98 -23.69 -19.22 -15.39
N ASP A 99 -23.47 -17.94 -15.06
CA ASP A 99 -23.41 -17.46 -13.68
C ASP A 99 -24.81 -17.18 -13.04
N GLU A 100 -25.90 -17.31 -13.81
CA GLU A 100 -27.26 -17.06 -13.28
C GLU A 100 -27.85 -18.26 -12.50
N GLU A 101 -27.37 -19.49 -12.72
CA GLU A 101 -27.95 -20.68 -12.07
C GLU A 101 -27.44 -20.91 -10.64
N GLU A 102 -26.19 -20.53 -10.33
CA GLU A 102 -25.58 -20.83 -9.01
C GLU A 102 -26.07 -19.87 -7.91
N SER A 103 -26.41 -18.62 -8.27
CA SER A 103 -26.86 -17.57 -7.34
C SER A 103 -28.32 -17.74 -6.85
N LEU A 104 -29.09 -18.69 -7.38
CA LEU A 104 -30.50 -18.92 -7.04
C LEU A 104 -30.73 -20.25 -6.28
N SER A 105 -29.64 -20.94 -5.90
CA SER A 105 -29.69 -22.24 -5.22
C SER A 105 -30.39 -22.20 -3.85
N TRP A 106 -30.24 -21.13 -3.06
CA TRP A 106 -30.94 -20.97 -1.77
C TRP A 106 -32.46 -20.74 -1.93
N LEU A 107 -32.91 -20.14 -3.04
CA LEU A 107 -34.34 -19.97 -3.35
C LEU A 107 -35.01 -21.31 -3.67
N LYS A 108 -34.23 -22.26 -4.22
CA LYS A 108 -34.65 -23.64 -4.49
C LYS A 108 -34.82 -24.43 -3.19
N GLU A 109 -33.98 -24.16 -2.19
CA GLU A 109 -34.04 -24.79 -0.86
C GLU A 109 -35.19 -24.26 0.02
N MET A 110 -35.63 -23.02 -0.19
CA MET A 110 -36.75 -22.39 0.54
C MET A 110 -38.12 -22.49 -0.16
N GLY A 111 -38.22 -23.09 -1.34
CA GLY A 111 -39.50 -23.35 -2.03
C GLY A 111 -40.23 -22.10 -2.56
N VAL A 112 -39.51 -21.00 -2.84
CA VAL A 112 -40.11 -19.70 -3.23
C VAL A 112 -39.89 -19.38 -4.71
N GLN A 113 -39.99 -20.37 -5.59
CA GLN A 113 -39.75 -20.18 -7.04
C GLN A 113 -40.91 -19.44 -7.75
N ASP A 114 -42.17 -19.66 -7.34
CA ASP A 114 -43.32 -19.23 -8.14
C ASP A 114 -43.83 -17.80 -7.89
N LYS A 115 -43.19 -17.01 -7.02
CA LYS A 115 -43.68 -15.66 -6.64
C LYS A 115 -42.70 -14.51 -6.81
N ILE A 116 -41.45 -14.77 -7.22
CA ILE A 116 -40.44 -13.72 -7.38
C ILE A 116 -40.13 -13.60 -8.86
N LYS A 117 -40.52 -12.48 -9.48
CA LYS A 117 -40.01 -12.10 -10.79
C LYS A 117 -38.49 -12.07 -10.70
N LYS A 118 -37.79 -12.83 -11.57
CA LYS A 118 -36.34 -12.79 -11.68
C LYS A 118 -35.86 -11.33 -11.68
N PRO A 119 -34.91 -10.95 -10.80
CA PRO A 119 -34.42 -9.58 -10.75
C PRO A 119 -33.83 -9.21 -12.10
N ASP A 120 -34.31 -8.10 -12.66
CA ASP A 120 -33.92 -7.59 -13.98
C ASP A 120 -32.40 -7.33 -14.02
N ILE A 121 -31.73 -7.50 -15.17
CA ILE A 121 -30.25 -7.32 -15.32
C ILE A 121 -29.80 -5.93 -14.79
N LEU A 122 -30.69 -4.94 -14.91
CA LEU A 122 -30.52 -3.60 -14.35
C LEU A 122 -30.41 -3.59 -12.83
N SER A 123 -31.18 -4.42 -12.13
CA SER A 123 -31.12 -4.54 -10.67
C SER A 123 -29.83 -5.22 -10.21
N ILE A 124 -29.29 -6.19 -10.95
CA ILE A 124 -27.99 -6.83 -10.64
C ILE A 124 -26.84 -5.84 -10.84
N LYS A 125 -26.85 -5.07 -11.94
CA LYS A 125 -25.91 -3.97 -12.16
C LYS A 125 -25.99 -2.92 -11.06
N LEU A 126 -27.19 -2.52 -10.65
CA LEU A 126 -27.41 -1.58 -9.55
C LEU A 126 -26.88 -2.10 -8.20
N HIS A 127 -27.00 -3.41 -7.91
CA HIS A 127 -26.45 -4.00 -6.69
C HIS A 127 -24.92 -4.05 -6.71
N LYS A 128 -24.31 -4.41 -7.86
CA LYS A 128 -22.85 -4.35 -8.04
C LYS A 128 -22.33 -2.92 -7.92
N GLU A 129 -23.01 -1.96 -8.54
CA GLU A 129 -22.71 -0.53 -8.42
C GLU A 129 -22.87 -0.03 -6.97
N LYS A 130 -23.91 -0.46 -6.25
CA LYS A 130 -24.15 -0.06 -4.86
C LYS A 130 -23.10 -0.64 -3.91
N ASN A 131 -22.58 -1.84 -4.17
CA ASN A 131 -21.46 -2.40 -3.40
C ASN A 131 -20.13 -1.74 -3.74
N GLU A 132 -19.89 -1.40 -5.01
CA GLU A 132 -18.69 -0.66 -5.41
C GLU A 132 -18.67 0.78 -4.87
N VAL A 133 -19.82 1.44 -4.75
CA VAL A 133 -19.91 2.79 -4.14
C VAL A 133 -19.75 2.74 -2.62
N GLN A 134 -20.12 1.63 -1.97
CA GLN A 134 -20.02 1.47 -0.51
C GLN A 134 -18.59 1.38 0.02
N VAL A 135 -17.61 1.06 -0.82
CA VAL A 135 -16.20 1.00 -0.43
C VAL A 135 -15.46 2.32 -0.60
N ASP A 136 -16.06 3.29 -1.30
CA ASP A 136 -15.42 4.57 -1.60
C ASP A 136 -14.97 5.30 -0.33
N HIS A 137 -13.79 5.92 -0.39
CA HIS A 137 -13.16 6.62 0.74
C HIS A 137 -12.78 5.76 1.95
N ARG A 138 -13.02 4.44 1.91
CA ARG A 138 -12.63 3.52 2.98
C ARG A 138 -11.29 2.86 2.71
N PRO A 139 -10.58 2.35 3.73
CA PRO A 139 -9.34 1.59 3.52
C PRO A 139 -9.54 0.39 2.58
N GLU A 140 -10.73 -0.21 2.55
CA GLU A 140 -11.05 -1.32 1.64
C GLU A 140 -10.98 -0.95 0.15
N SER A 141 -11.10 0.34 -0.21
CA SER A 141 -10.95 0.83 -1.58
C SER A 141 -9.49 0.86 -2.10
N VAL A 142 -8.54 0.33 -1.34
CA VAL A 142 -7.14 0.28 -1.78
C VAL A 142 -7.02 -0.45 -3.11
N VAL A 143 -6.33 0.19 -4.05
CA VAL A 143 -6.06 -0.35 -5.37
C VAL A 143 -4.60 -0.76 -5.45
N LEU A 144 -4.35 -1.96 -5.98
CA LEU A 144 -3.02 -2.48 -6.27
C LEU A 144 -2.80 -2.56 -7.78
N VAL A 145 -1.79 -1.84 -8.25
CA VAL A 145 -1.30 -1.89 -9.63
C VAL A 145 0.06 -2.58 -9.64
N LYS A 146 0.28 -3.53 -10.56
CA LYS A 146 1.52 -4.32 -10.65
C LYS A 146 2.19 -4.18 -12.02
N GLY A 147 3.51 -4.30 -12.05
CA GLY A 147 4.28 -4.44 -13.28
C GLY A 147 4.23 -3.21 -14.19
N THR A 148 4.07 -3.45 -15.50
CA THR A 148 4.05 -2.40 -16.54
C THR A 148 2.90 -1.40 -16.36
N ASN A 149 1.77 -1.81 -15.80
CA ASN A 149 0.64 -0.94 -15.49
C ASN A 149 1.01 0.20 -14.52
N THR A 150 2.09 0.06 -13.74
CA THR A 150 2.57 1.14 -12.86
C THR A 150 3.11 2.35 -13.64
N PHE A 151 3.64 2.13 -14.85
CA PHE A 151 4.04 3.21 -15.75
C PHE A 151 2.83 3.90 -16.37
N THR A 152 1.80 3.13 -16.74
CA THR A 152 0.52 3.71 -17.20
C THR A 152 -0.13 4.54 -16.08
N LEU A 153 -0.08 4.06 -14.83
CA LEU A 153 -0.51 4.83 -13.66
C LEU A 153 0.29 6.13 -13.47
N LEU A 154 1.62 6.10 -13.65
CA LEU A 154 2.45 7.31 -13.62
C LEU A 154 1.93 8.33 -14.64
N ASN A 155 1.68 7.92 -15.89
CA ASN A 155 1.20 8.81 -16.94
C ASN A 155 -0.22 9.32 -16.67
N PHE A 156 -1.10 8.45 -16.17
CA PHE A 156 -2.44 8.84 -15.73
C PHE A 156 -2.37 9.93 -14.66
N LEU A 157 -1.56 9.73 -13.62
CA LEU A 157 -1.37 10.72 -12.56
C LEU A 157 -0.72 12.01 -13.11
N ILE A 158 0.21 11.93 -14.05
CA ILE A 158 0.79 13.16 -14.65
C ILE A 158 -0.28 14.01 -15.35
N ASN A 159 -1.26 13.38 -15.99
CA ASN A 159 -2.30 14.05 -16.76
C ASN A 159 -3.61 14.28 -15.99
N CYS A 160 -3.72 13.78 -14.77
CA CYS A 160 -4.94 13.84 -13.97
C CYS A 160 -5.15 15.25 -13.39
N LYS A 161 -6.11 15.99 -13.96
CA LYS A 161 -6.43 17.36 -13.54
C LYS A 161 -6.99 17.47 -12.11
N SER A 162 -7.60 16.39 -11.60
CA SER A 162 -8.19 16.36 -10.25
C SER A 162 -7.17 16.12 -9.14
N LEU A 163 -5.88 15.96 -9.46
CA LEU A 163 -4.83 15.81 -8.44
C LEU A 163 -4.54 17.09 -7.66
N ILE A 164 -4.82 18.25 -8.25
CA ILE A 164 -4.58 19.55 -7.65
C ILE A 164 -5.89 20.05 -7.06
N ALA A 165 -5.87 20.42 -5.79
CA ALA A 165 -7.02 21.04 -5.16
C ALA A 165 -7.36 22.34 -5.90
N THR A 166 -8.63 22.54 -6.24
CA THR A 166 -9.09 23.76 -6.91
C THR A 166 -9.33 24.91 -5.94
N SER A 167 -9.50 24.61 -4.65
CA SER A 167 -9.76 25.58 -3.59
C SER A 167 -9.17 25.13 -2.26
N GLY A 168 -9.03 26.08 -1.31
CA GLY A 168 -8.49 25.83 0.02
C GLY A 168 -6.97 26.05 0.15
N PRO A 169 -6.37 25.73 1.31
CA PRO A 169 -4.96 26.00 1.60
C PRO A 169 -3.96 25.26 0.69
N GLN A 170 -4.40 24.18 0.04
CA GLN A 170 -3.61 23.38 -0.90
C GLN A 170 -3.93 23.71 -2.36
N ALA A 171 -4.70 24.77 -2.62
CA ALA A 171 -5.13 25.14 -3.95
C ALA A 171 -3.93 25.45 -4.86
N GLY A 172 -3.91 24.87 -6.05
CA GLY A 172 -2.84 25.09 -7.03
C GLY A 172 -1.51 24.40 -6.70
N LEU A 173 -1.37 23.74 -5.55
CA LEU A 173 -0.16 23.02 -5.17
C LEU A 173 -0.17 21.62 -5.80
N PRO A 174 0.93 21.20 -6.46
CA PRO A 174 1.05 19.83 -6.94
C PRO A 174 1.20 18.85 -5.77
N PRO A 175 0.88 17.55 -5.98
CA PRO A 175 1.08 16.52 -4.96
C PRO A 175 2.51 16.48 -4.42
N THR A 176 2.64 16.26 -3.11
CA THR A 176 3.94 16.15 -2.45
C THR A 176 4.57 14.79 -2.76
N LEU A 177 5.81 14.80 -3.25
CA LEU A 177 6.61 13.59 -3.49
C LEU A 177 7.55 13.36 -2.31
N LEU A 178 7.46 12.18 -1.67
CA LEU A 178 8.33 11.80 -0.56
C LEU A 178 9.14 10.56 -0.92
N SER A 179 10.45 10.63 -0.76
CA SER A 179 11.38 9.55 -1.10
C SER A 179 12.47 9.43 -0.04
N PRO A 180 12.96 8.21 0.27
CA PRO A 180 14.17 8.02 1.05
C PRO A 180 15.42 8.59 0.38
N ILE A 181 15.41 8.71 -0.96
CA ILE A 181 16.58 9.04 -1.77
C ILE A 181 16.32 10.35 -2.53
N ALA A 182 17.40 11.11 -2.74
CA ALA A 182 17.37 12.33 -3.54
C ALA A 182 16.93 12.06 -4.99
N PHE A 183 16.16 12.98 -5.55
CA PHE A 183 15.68 12.94 -6.93
C PHE A 183 15.68 14.34 -7.51
N ARG A 184 15.46 14.46 -8.83
CA ARG A 184 15.42 15.77 -9.49
C ARG A 184 14.31 16.64 -8.88
N GLY A 185 14.66 17.84 -8.43
CA GLY A 185 13.70 18.75 -7.78
C GLY A 185 13.46 18.47 -6.29
N ALA A 186 14.11 17.45 -5.72
CA ALA A 186 14.00 17.16 -4.29
C ALA A 186 14.66 18.25 -3.44
N THR A 187 14.08 18.49 -2.27
CA THR A 187 14.69 19.31 -1.21
C THR A 187 14.77 18.49 0.07
N MET A 188 15.90 18.59 0.78
CA MET A 188 16.06 17.94 2.07
C MET A 188 15.45 18.81 3.16
N GLN A 189 14.50 18.27 3.92
CA GLN A 189 13.90 18.93 5.06
C GLN A 189 14.35 18.28 6.36
N MET A 190 14.87 19.08 7.30
CA MET A 190 15.24 18.57 8.61
C MET A 190 14.00 18.34 9.48
N LEU A 191 13.90 17.15 10.06
CA LEU A 191 12.89 16.84 11.08
C LEU A 191 13.18 17.65 12.34
N LYS A 192 12.14 18.19 12.97
CA LYS A 192 12.28 18.92 14.23
C LYS A 192 12.49 17.93 15.36
N ALA A 193 13.67 17.93 15.97
CA ALA A 193 13.98 17.07 17.11
C ALA A 193 14.10 17.90 18.39
N ARG A 194 13.52 17.40 19.48
CA ARG A 194 13.62 17.97 20.84
C ARG A 194 14.00 16.85 21.80
N SER A 195 15.00 17.11 22.63
CA SER A 195 15.37 16.21 23.74
C SER A 195 14.94 16.81 25.06
N ILE A 196 14.39 15.96 25.94
CA ILE A 196 13.90 16.33 27.27
C ILE A 196 14.51 15.33 28.26
N ASN A 197 15.02 15.83 29.38
CA ASN A 197 15.44 14.99 30.50
C ASN A 197 14.39 15.11 31.62
N VAL A 198 13.88 13.98 32.08
CA VAL A 198 12.87 13.88 33.14
C VAL A 198 13.43 13.03 34.27
N LYS A 199 13.33 13.50 35.51
CA LYS A 199 13.68 12.71 36.69
C LYS A 199 12.46 11.94 37.16
N THR A 200 12.48 10.62 37.00
CA THR A 200 11.39 9.74 37.41
C THR A 200 11.72 9.10 38.76
N GLN A 201 10.77 9.14 39.70
CA GLN A 201 10.95 8.54 41.02
C GLN A 201 10.76 7.02 40.93
N ALA A 202 11.82 6.27 41.20
CA ALA A 202 11.82 4.81 41.27
C ALA A 202 11.94 4.35 42.74
N LEU A 203 11.67 3.06 42.99
CA LEU A 203 11.75 2.45 44.33
C LEU A 203 13.11 2.64 45.01
N SER A 204 14.19 2.81 44.25
CA SER A 204 15.58 2.98 44.71
C SER A 204 16.12 4.41 44.62
N GLY A 205 15.27 5.41 44.32
CA GLY A 205 15.68 6.82 44.19
C GLY A 205 15.20 7.48 42.90
N TYR A 206 15.77 8.64 42.56
CA TYR A 206 15.48 9.31 41.27
C TYR A 206 16.33 8.71 40.16
N LYS A 207 15.68 8.36 39.04
CA LYS A 207 16.35 7.91 37.82
C LYS A 207 16.11 8.93 36.71
N ASP A 208 17.18 9.33 36.04
CA ASP A 208 17.07 10.17 34.85
C ASP A 208 16.47 9.34 33.70
N GLN A 209 15.47 9.90 33.04
CA GLN A 209 14.79 9.35 31.88
C GLN A 209 14.88 10.37 30.75
N PHE A 210 15.46 9.95 29.62
CA PHE A 210 15.61 10.80 28.45
C PHE A 210 14.47 10.53 27.47
N SER A 211 13.85 11.60 26.99
CA SER A 211 12.84 11.56 25.94
C SER A 211 13.34 12.31 24.70
N LEU A 212 13.07 11.75 23.52
CA LEU A 212 13.40 12.33 22.23
C LEU A 212 12.11 12.45 21.41
N GLU A 213 11.65 13.68 21.20
CA GLU A 213 10.49 13.99 20.38
C GLU A 213 10.96 14.37 18.97
N ILE A 214 10.48 13.66 17.95
CA ILE A 214 10.80 13.93 16.54
C ILE A 214 9.51 14.25 15.81
N THR A 215 9.44 15.45 15.24
CA THR A 215 8.26 15.98 14.54
C THR A 215 8.57 16.21 13.06
N GLY A 216 7.69 15.72 12.20
CA GLY A 216 7.75 15.85 10.76
C GLY A 216 7.34 14.56 10.05
N PRO A 217 7.50 14.47 8.72
CA PRO A 217 7.19 13.26 7.97
C PRO A 217 8.22 12.16 8.28
N ILE A 218 7.88 11.25 9.18
CA ILE A 218 8.73 10.11 9.54
C ILE A 218 8.45 8.95 8.58
N MET A 219 9.41 8.66 7.73
CA MET A 219 9.31 7.56 6.77
C MET A 219 9.74 6.23 7.40
N PRO A 220 9.30 5.07 6.88
CA PRO A 220 9.66 3.75 7.42
C PRO A 220 11.16 3.52 7.63
N HIS A 221 12.00 3.92 6.66
CA HIS A 221 13.46 3.80 6.77
C HIS A 221 14.04 4.65 7.91
N SER A 222 13.46 5.83 8.18
CA SER A 222 13.91 6.74 9.23
C SER A 222 13.62 6.17 10.60
N LEU A 223 12.40 5.63 10.81
CA LEU A 223 12.03 4.96 12.06
C LEU A 223 12.98 3.80 12.36
N HIS A 224 13.22 2.93 11.37
CA HIS A 224 14.14 1.80 11.56
C HIS A 224 15.59 2.25 11.83
N SER A 225 16.05 3.33 11.18
CA SER A 225 17.38 3.89 11.44
C SER A 225 17.51 4.42 12.87
N ILE A 226 16.48 5.09 13.38
CA ILE A 226 16.42 5.58 14.76
C ILE A 226 16.38 4.41 15.75
N THR A 227 15.57 3.38 15.51
CA THR A 227 15.51 2.23 16.42
C THR A 227 16.82 1.45 16.44
N MET A 228 17.51 1.33 15.30
CA MET A 228 18.87 0.76 15.26
C MET A 228 19.88 1.58 16.06
N LEU A 229 19.85 2.91 15.94
CA LEU A 229 20.70 3.81 16.73
C LEU A 229 20.41 3.64 18.23
N LEU A 230 19.13 3.70 18.62
CA LEU A 230 18.69 3.56 20.01
C LEU A 230 19.05 2.19 20.58
N LYS A 231 18.90 1.11 19.82
CA LYS A 231 19.31 -0.25 20.21
C LYS A 231 20.76 -0.28 20.70
N SER A 232 21.66 0.39 19.98
CA SER A 232 23.09 0.46 20.37
C SER A 232 23.35 1.42 21.53
N SER A 233 22.74 2.61 21.51
CA SER A 233 23.00 3.66 22.51
C SER A 233 22.35 3.42 23.88
N GLN A 234 21.23 2.69 23.92
CA GLN A 234 20.44 2.43 25.13
C GLN A 234 20.52 0.97 25.58
N SER A 235 21.56 0.24 25.14
CA SER A 235 21.79 -1.17 25.50
C SER A 235 20.56 -2.07 25.31
N GLY A 236 19.80 -1.85 24.23
CA GLY A 236 18.58 -2.62 23.95
C GLY A 236 17.41 -2.33 24.89
N SER A 237 17.33 -1.15 25.50
CA SER A 237 16.22 -0.72 26.35
C SER A 237 15.69 0.66 25.95
N PHE A 238 14.57 0.71 25.23
CA PHE A 238 13.88 1.96 24.91
C PHE A 238 12.40 1.72 24.58
N SER A 239 11.59 2.76 24.63
CA SER A 239 10.22 2.75 24.11
C SER A 239 9.98 3.94 23.21
N ALA A 240 9.08 3.78 22.24
CA ALA A 240 8.74 4.79 21.25
C ALA A 240 7.24 4.81 20.99
N GLY A 241 6.60 5.93 21.32
CA GLY A 241 5.23 6.24 20.89
C GLY A 241 5.22 6.81 19.47
N LEU A 242 4.31 6.33 18.63
CA LEU A 242 4.22 6.69 17.21
C LEU A 242 2.85 7.26 16.88
N TYR A 243 2.85 8.39 16.18
CA TYR A 243 1.64 9.03 15.64
C TYR A 243 1.55 8.72 14.14
N THR A 244 0.92 7.60 13.81
CA THR A 244 0.78 7.13 12.42
C THR A 244 -0.29 7.93 11.68
N HIS A 245 -0.03 8.29 10.42
CA HIS A 245 -1.03 8.88 9.54
C HIS A 245 -2.02 7.80 9.08
N GLU A 246 -3.23 7.82 9.63
CA GLU A 246 -4.22 6.73 9.50
C GLU A 246 -4.52 6.29 8.04
N PRO A 247 -4.62 7.19 7.04
CA PRO A 247 -4.82 6.78 5.64
C PRO A 247 -3.72 5.89 5.05
N THR A 248 -2.52 5.90 5.64
CA THR A 248 -1.37 5.10 5.15
C THR A 248 -1.30 3.70 5.74
N VAL A 249 -2.14 3.39 6.74
CA VAL A 249 -2.14 2.10 7.45
C VAL A 249 -2.41 0.94 6.50
N VAL A 250 -3.25 1.17 5.50
CA VAL A 250 -3.58 0.20 4.46
C VAL A 250 -2.38 -0.24 3.62
N PHE A 251 -1.26 0.50 3.64
CA PHE A 251 -0.04 0.09 2.95
C PHE A 251 0.73 -1.03 3.67
N ASN A 252 0.31 -1.38 4.89
CA ASN A 252 0.81 -2.54 5.63
C ASN A 252 0.23 -3.88 5.10
N ILE A 253 -0.66 -3.86 4.11
CA ILE A 253 -1.22 -5.08 3.54
C ILE A 253 -0.19 -5.77 2.63
N CYS A 254 -0.18 -7.10 2.70
CA CYS A 254 0.49 -7.93 1.72
C CYS A 254 -0.57 -8.57 0.80
N PRO A 255 -0.64 -8.18 -0.48
CA PRO A 255 -1.39 -8.95 -1.48
C PRO A 255 -0.76 -10.35 -1.63
N SER A 256 -1.55 -11.36 -2.03
CA SER A 256 -1.04 -12.72 -2.24
C SER A 256 0.17 -12.71 -3.17
N VAL A 257 1.19 -13.47 -2.77
CA VAL A 257 2.45 -13.63 -3.49
C VAL A 257 2.43 -15.00 -4.13
N ASP A 258 2.43 -15.06 -5.46
CA ASP A 258 2.35 -16.33 -6.21
C ASP A 258 3.70 -17.06 -6.32
N LYS A 259 4.82 -16.39 -5.96
CA LYS A 259 6.18 -16.92 -6.11
C LYS A 259 7.10 -16.59 -4.93
N VAL A 260 7.82 -17.60 -4.45
CA VAL A 260 8.89 -17.40 -3.46
C VAL A 260 10.06 -16.67 -4.13
N LEU A 261 10.35 -15.47 -3.64
CA LEU A 261 11.45 -14.64 -4.13
C LEU A 261 12.79 -15.04 -3.51
N ASN A 262 13.84 -15.09 -4.34
CA ASN A 262 15.21 -15.30 -3.87
C ASN A 262 15.73 -14.01 -3.20
N LYS A 263 15.86 -14.04 -1.87
CA LYS A 263 16.20 -12.89 -1.03
C LYS A 263 17.63 -12.37 -1.27
N GLU A 264 18.57 -13.23 -1.63
CA GLU A 264 19.97 -12.86 -1.81
C GLU A 264 20.15 -11.96 -3.04
N ASN A 265 19.56 -12.36 -4.18
CA ASN A 265 19.62 -11.57 -5.41
C ASN A 265 18.98 -10.18 -5.24
N ILE A 266 17.85 -10.09 -4.55
CA ILE A 266 17.15 -8.81 -4.30
C ILE A 266 18.04 -7.86 -3.50
N ARG A 267 18.73 -8.38 -2.50
CA ARG A 267 19.60 -7.59 -1.65
C ARG A 267 20.77 -7.00 -2.44
N GLU A 268 21.36 -7.79 -3.34
CA GLU A 268 22.43 -7.30 -4.23
C GLU A 268 21.91 -6.23 -5.20
N GLU A 269 20.74 -6.45 -5.79
CA GLU A 269 20.16 -5.51 -6.76
C GLU A 269 19.73 -4.17 -6.13
N LEU A 270 19.29 -4.18 -4.87
CA LEU A 270 18.89 -2.98 -4.12
C LEU A 270 20.03 -2.42 -3.25
N ALA A 271 21.23 -3.02 -3.25
CA ALA A 271 22.35 -2.58 -2.41
C ALA A 271 22.74 -1.11 -2.67
N ASN A 272 22.58 -0.65 -3.91
CA ASN A 272 22.94 0.70 -4.35
C ASN A 272 21.84 1.74 -4.09
N CYS A 273 20.75 1.36 -3.41
CA CYS A 273 19.64 2.27 -3.16
C CYS A 273 19.88 3.29 -2.04
N GLY A 274 21.09 3.37 -1.47
CA GLY A 274 21.47 4.37 -0.47
C GLY A 274 20.89 4.17 0.93
N LEU A 275 20.16 3.08 1.17
CA LEU A 275 19.70 2.69 2.51
C LEU A 275 20.66 1.72 3.19
N HIS A 276 20.63 1.71 4.53
CA HIS A 276 21.40 0.75 5.31
C HIS A 276 20.92 -0.70 5.04
N PRO A 277 21.83 -1.69 4.89
CA PRO A 277 21.45 -3.07 4.49
C PRO A 277 20.39 -3.71 5.40
N LYS A 278 20.49 -3.53 6.72
CA LYS A 278 19.48 -4.06 7.66
C LYS A 278 18.10 -3.44 7.47
N THR A 279 18.04 -2.18 7.03
CA THR A 279 16.79 -1.49 6.71
C THR A 279 16.18 -2.08 5.46
N LEU A 280 17.01 -2.32 4.45
CA LEU A 280 16.59 -2.98 3.22
C LEU A 280 16.06 -4.40 3.51
N ASP A 281 16.79 -5.18 4.32
CA ASP A 281 16.36 -6.52 4.73
C ASP A 281 15.00 -6.49 5.43
N GLN A 282 14.71 -5.46 6.24
CA GLN A 282 13.40 -5.30 6.86
C GLN A 282 12.32 -4.88 5.85
N LEU A 283 12.62 -3.98 4.91
CA LEU A 283 11.65 -3.53 3.89
C LEU A 283 11.32 -4.62 2.86
N SER A 284 12.24 -5.56 2.63
CA SER A 284 12.03 -6.71 1.74
C SER A 284 11.15 -7.79 2.37
N GLN A 285 11.01 -7.80 3.70
CA GLN A 285 10.14 -8.75 4.39
C GLN A 285 8.66 -8.48 4.11
N ILE A 286 7.87 -9.55 4.20
CA ILE A 286 6.42 -9.48 4.08
C ILE A 286 5.88 -8.69 5.29
N PRO A 287 5.11 -7.61 5.07
CA PRO A 287 4.49 -6.86 6.15
C PRO A 287 3.55 -7.74 6.98
N ILE A 288 3.70 -7.67 8.31
CA ILE A 288 2.91 -8.47 9.27
C ILE A 288 1.78 -7.69 9.94
N LEU A 289 1.79 -6.35 9.82
CA LEU A 289 0.83 -5.47 10.51
C LEU A 289 -0.57 -5.49 9.89
N GLY A 290 -0.73 -5.98 8.66
CA GLY A 290 -2.03 -6.13 8.01
C GLY A 290 -2.79 -4.81 7.91
N LYS A 291 -3.91 -4.70 8.64
CA LYS A 291 -4.77 -3.49 8.68
C LYS A 291 -4.50 -2.58 9.89
N SER A 292 -3.48 -2.88 10.69
CA SER A 292 -3.21 -2.16 11.93
C SER A 292 -2.08 -1.15 11.78
N SER A 293 -2.15 -0.05 12.54
CA SER A 293 -1.06 0.93 12.65
C SER A 293 -0.06 0.53 13.73
N LEU A 294 1.19 0.97 13.62
CA LEU A 294 2.16 0.81 14.70
C LEU A 294 2.00 2.01 15.65
N ARG A 295 1.61 1.77 16.91
CA ARG A 295 1.35 2.84 17.89
C ARG A 295 2.42 2.93 18.97
N ASN A 296 2.91 1.79 19.42
CA ASN A 296 3.97 1.72 20.42
C ASN A 296 4.95 0.62 20.05
N VAL A 297 6.24 0.94 20.14
CA VAL A 297 7.35 0.01 20.01
C VAL A 297 8.14 0.05 21.30
N GLU A 298 8.30 -1.11 21.93
CA GLU A 298 9.12 -1.30 23.12
C GLU A 298 10.25 -2.26 22.79
N MET A 299 11.47 -1.91 23.17
CA MET A 299 12.61 -2.79 23.11
C MET A 299 13.07 -3.09 24.53
N SER A 300 13.09 -4.37 24.87
CA SER A 300 13.59 -4.92 26.14
C SER A 300 14.51 -6.08 25.83
N ASP A 301 15.72 -6.10 26.40
CA ASP A 301 16.71 -7.16 26.20
C ASP A 301 16.97 -7.47 24.72
N TYR A 302 17.07 -6.41 23.90
CA TYR A 302 17.27 -6.49 22.44
C TYR A 302 16.14 -7.16 21.64
N ILE A 303 15.00 -7.42 22.26
CA ILE A 303 13.79 -7.96 21.64
C ILE A 303 12.79 -6.83 21.42
N TYR A 304 12.21 -6.78 20.22
CA TYR A 304 11.14 -5.83 19.90
C TYR A 304 9.78 -6.41 20.28
N ASN A 305 9.02 -5.64 21.04
CA ASN A 305 7.61 -5.84 21.31
C ASN A 305 6.85 -4.64 20.75
N TRP A 306 5.69 -4.86 20.14
CA TRP A 306 4.86 -3.76 19.64
C TRP A 306 3.39 -4.00 19.88
N ARG A 307 2.65 -2.89 20.01
CA ARG A 307 1.19 -2.89 20.01
C ARG A 307 0.70 -2.22 18.74
N SER A 308 -0.20 -2.91 18.07
CA SER A 308 -0.87 -2.46 16.85
C SER A 308 -2.29 -1.99 17.16
#